data_AF-A0A3D2Z2D5-F1
#
_entry.id   AF-A0A3D2Z2D5-F1
#
_cell.length_a   1.000
_cell.length_b   1.000
_cell.length_c   1.000
_cell.angle_alpha   90.00
_cell.angle_beta   90.00
_cell.angle_gamma   90.00
#
_symmetry.space_group_name_H-M   'P 1'
#
loop_
_entity.id
_entity.type
_entity.pdbx_description
1 polymer ?
#
loop_
_entity_poly.entity_id
_entity_poly.type
_entity_poly.pdbx_seq_one_letter_code
_entity_poly.pdbx_strand_id
1 'polypeptide(L)'
;STQYSSVFWGASMCISAFAGPAQAASRSLLGRFVPPQMENEFFGFYAFSGKATAFAGPFLLGVLTEAFASQRAGISIVILFLVSGGFLLTRVDEAAGIRQAVEAERAD
;
A
#
# COMPACT_ATOMS: atom_id res chain seq x y z
N SER A 1 7.20 -6.83 33.33
CA SER A 1 6.06 -6.39 32.50
C SER A 1 6.36 -5.11 31.71
N THR A 2 7.09 -4.13 32.26
CA THR A 2 7.36 -2.82 31.60
C THR A 2 8.20 -2.90 30.31
N GLN A 3 9.20 -3.77 30.24
CA GLN A 3 10.12 -3.86 29.09
C GLN A 3 9.42 -4.25 27.78
N TYR A 4 8.46 -5.18 27.82
CA TYR A 4 7.66 -5.57 26.65
C TYR A 4 6.74 -4.44 26.19
N SER A 5 6.23 -3.64 27.13
CA SER A 5 5.40 -2.47 26.83
C SER A 5 6.22 -1.41 26.07
N SER A 6 7.45 -1.12 26.52
CA SER A 6 8.33 -0.17 25.84
C SER A 6 8.69 -0.60 24.42
N VAL A 7 8.99 -1.90 24.21
CA VAL A 7 9.28 -2.43 22.86
C VAL A 7 8.04 -2.35 21.96
N PHE A 8 6.86 -2.69 22.48
CA PHE A 8 5.61 -2.61 21.73
C PHE A 8 5.29 -1.18 21.27
N TRP A 9 5.37 -0.20 22.17
CA TRP A 9 5.13 1.21 21.84
C TRP A 9 6.18 1.75 20.88
N GLY A 10 7.46 1.43 21.10
CA GLY A 10 8.55 1.81 20.20
C GLY A 10 8.35 1.26 18.78
N ALA A 11 8.04 -0.04 18.64
CA ALA A 11 7.77 -0.65 17.35
C ALA A 11 6.53 -0.04 16.66
N SER A 12 5.45 0.21 17.42
CA SER A 12 4.23 0.82 16.90
C SER A 12 4.47 2.25 16.38
N MET A 13 5.27 3.05 17.10
CA MET A 13 5.68 4.38 16.66
C MET A 13 6.51 4.31 15.37
N CYS A 14 7.49 3.39 15.31
CA CYS A 14 8.28 3.18 14.10
C CYS A 14 7.40 2.84 12.90
N ILE A 15 6.50 1.85 13.01
CA ILE A 15 5.61 1.45 11.92
C ILE A 15 4.72 2.62 11.47
N SER A 16 4.13 3.34 12.42
CA SER A 16 3.21 4.45 12.14
C SER A 16 3.92 5.62 11.46
N ALA A 17 5.18 5.89 11.82
CA ALA A 17 5.99 6.94 11.21
C ALA A 17 6.22 6.74 9.71
N PHE A 18 6.19 5.50 9.21
CA PHE A 18 6.31 5.20 7.77
C PHE A 18 4.95 4.98 7.10
N ALA A 19 4.02 4.30 7.77
CA ALA A 19 2.72 3.97 7.19
C ALA A 19 1.85 5.19 6.87
N GLY A 20 1.94 6.26 7.68
CA GLY A 20 1.21 7.51 7.44
C GLY A 20 1.69 8.24 6.18
N PRO A 21 2.99 8.62 6.10
CA PRO A 21 3.54 9.27 4.92
C PRO A 21 3.39 8.46 3.63
N ALA A 22 3.55 7.14 3.68
CA ALA A 22 3.35 6.28 2.51
C ALA A 22 1.92 6.35 1.96
N GLN A 23 0.91 6.35 2.84
CA GLN A 23 -0.49 6.50 2.44
C GLN A 23 -0.81 7.90 1.88
N ALA A 24 -0.27 8.95 2.50
CA ALA A 24 -0.45 10.32 2.02
C ALA A 24 0.23 10.54 0.65
N ALA A 25 1.45 10.03 0.48
CA ALA A 25 2.20 10.11 -0.77
C ALA A 25 1.49 9.37 -1.91
N SER A 26 0.96 8.17 -1.66
CA SER A 26 0.21 7.38 -2.63
C SER A 26 -1.02 8.14 -3.17
N ARG A 27 -1.82 8.73 -2.26
CA ARG A 27 -2.99 9.53 -2.64
C ARG A 27 -2.60 10.80 -3.41
N SER A 28 -1.54 11.47 -3.00
CA SER A 28 -1.00 12.66 -3.69
C SER A 28 -0.51 12.31 -5.10
N LEU A 29 0.23 11.20 -5.24
CA LEU A 29 0.73 10.73 -6.53
C LEU A 29 -0.40 10.37 -7.48
N LEU A 30 -1.42 9.65 -7.00
CA LEU A 30 -2.61 9.34 -7.79
C LEU A 30 -3.27 10.61 -8.31
N GLY A 31 -3.46 11.63 -7.46
CA GLY A 31 -4.03 12.91 -7.89
C GLY A 31 -3.23 13.62 -9.00
N ARG A 32 -1.93 13.35 -9.12
CA ARG A 32 -1.07 13.90 -10.19
C ARG A 32 -1.10 13.09 -11.48
N PHE A 33 -1.52 11.82 -11.42
CA PHE A 33 -1.55 10.90 -12.58
C PHE A 33 -2.92 10.83 -13.24
N VAL A 34 -3.94 11.38 -12.59
CA VAL A 34 -5.33 11.18 -12.99
C VAL A 34 -5.84 12.42 -13.72
N PRO A 35 -6.32 12.29 -14.98
CA PRO A 35 -6.95 13.40 -15.68
C PRO A 35 -8.29 13.76 -15.01
N PRO A 36 -8.69 15.06 -14.97
CA PRO A 36 -9.88 15.52 -14.24
C PRO A 36 -11.18 14.80 -14.64
N GLN A 37 -11.29 14.41 -15.91
CA GLN A 37 -12.47 13.76 -16.48
C GLN A 37 -12.65 12.33 -15.96
N MET A 38 -11.57 11.66 -15.56
CA MET A 38 -11.58 10.26 -15.10
C MET A 38 -11.31 10.13 -13.60
N GLU A 39 -11.36 11.23 -12.85
CA GLU A 39 -11.04 11.24 -11.40
C GLU A 39 -11.79 10.15 -10.63
N ASN A 40 -13.10 10.06 -10.84
CA ASN A 40 -13.96 9.09 -10.15
C ASN A 40 -13.58 7.63 -10.46
N GLU A 41 -13.17 7.33 -11.69
CA GLU A 41 -12.81 5.96 -12.09
C GLU A 41 -11.51 5.53 -11.42
N PHE A 42 -10.47 6.36 -11.50
CA PHE A 42 -9.17 6.05 -10.90
C PHE A 42 -9.22 6.02 -9.37
N PHE A 43 -9.90 6.97 -8.72
CA PHE A 43 -10.11 6.93 -7.27
C PHE A 43 -11.01 5.76 -6.85
N GLY A 44 -11.95 5.34 -7.72
CA GLY A 44 -12.74 4.12 -7.55
C GLY A 44 -11.87 2.86 -7.53
N PHE A 45 -10.97 2.70 -8.51
CA PHE A 45 -9.99 1.62 -8.55
C PHE A 45 -9.03 1.64 -7.35
N TYR A 46 -8.55 2.83 -6.96
CA TYR A 46 -7.70 2.98 -5.77
C TYR A 46 -8.41 2.51 -4.49
N ALA A 47 -9.66 2.93 -4.28
CA ALA A 47 -10.47 2.50 -3.15
C ALA A 47 -10.79 0.99 -3.18
N PHE A 48 -11.08 0.45 -4.36
CA PHE A 48 -11.30 -0.98 -4.57
C PHE A 48 -10.05 -1.80 -4.22
N SER A 49 -8.86 -1.38 -4.68
CA SER A 49 -7.57 -2.01 -4.36
C SER A 49 -7.31 -2.03 -2.85
N GLY A 50 -7.59 -0.92 -2.16
CA GLY A 50 -7.51 -0.85 -0.70
C GLY A 50 -8.43 -1.85 0.00
N LYS A 51 -9.67 -2.01 -0.46
CA LYS A 51 -10.59 -3.03 0.07
C LYS A 51 -10.12 -4.45 -0.23
N ALA A 52 -9.70 -4.72 -1.47
CA ALA A 52 -9.22 -6.04 -1.88
C ALA A 52 -8.02 -6.50 -1.02
N THR A 53 -7.06 -5.60 -0.79
CA THR A 53 -5.90 -5.88 0.08
C THR A 53 -6.28 -6.05 1.55
N ALA A 54 -7.28 -5.32 2.06
CA ALA A 54 -7.81 -5.51 3.41
C ALA A 54 -8.44 -6.89 3.64
N PHE A 55 -8.97 -7.54 2.58
CA PHE A 55 -9.41 -8.94 2.64
C PHE A 55 -8.25 -9.93 2.43
N ALA A 56 -7.38 -9.66 1.45
CA ALA A 56 -6.28 -10.55 1.11
C ALA A 56 -5.27 -10.73 2.26
N GLY A 57 -4.98 -9.66 3.02
CA GLY A 57 -4.04 -9.70 4.13
C GLY A 57 -4.40 -10.74 5.20
N PRO A 58 -5.56 -10.62 5.87
CA PRO A 58 -6.02 -11.60 6.87
C PRO A 58 -6.22 -13.00 6.29
N PHE A 59 -6.69 -13.11 5.04
CA PHE A 59 -6.87 -14.39 4.39
C PHE A 59 -5.53 -15.14 4.22
N LEU A 60 -4.53 -14.49 3.64
CA LEU A 60 -3.20 -15.08 3.44
C LEU A 60 -2.47 -15.32 4.76
N LEU A 61 -2.66 -14.43 5.75
CA LEU A 61 -2.19 -14.65 7.12
C LEU A 61 -2.73 -15.98 7.68
N GLY A 62 -4.03 -16.22 7.56
CA GLY A 62 -4.68 -17.45 8.02
C GLY A 62 -4.13 -18.68 7.31
N VAL A 63 -4.10 -18.66 5.98
CA VAL A 63 -3.57 -19.75 5.15
C VAL A 63 -2.12 -20.10 5.53
N LEU A 64 -1.25 -19.11 5.68
CA LEU A 64 0.15 -19.34 6.07
C LEU A 64 0.27 -19.82 7.51
N THR A 65 -0.54 -19.30 8.42
CA THR A 65 -0.52 -19.74 9.83
C THR A 65 -0.90 -21.21 9.94
N GLU A 66 -1.93 -21.65 9.20
CA GLU A 66 -2.37 -23.04 9.14
C GLU A 66 -1.32 -23.95 8.47
N ALA A 67 -0.83 -23.54 7.30
CA ALA A 67 0.15 -24.33 6.54
C ALA A 67 1.47 -24.56 7.28
N PHE A 68 1.96 -23.56 8.03
CA PHE A 68 3.23 -23.64 8.75
C PHE A 68 3.06 -23.93 10.25
N ALA A 69 1.82 -24.14 10.72
CA ALA A 69 1.47 -24.30 12.14
C ALA A 69 2.12 -23.23 13.04
N SER A 70 2.30 -22.01 12.53
CA SER A 70 3.12 -20.97 13.15
C SER A 70 2.60 -19.58 12.85
N GLN A 71 2.18 -18.87 13.90
CA GLN A 71 1.73 -17.48 13.80
C GLN A 71 2.84 -16.54 13.30
N ARG A 72 4.11 -16.82 13.65
CA ARG A 72 5.25 -16.03 13.17
C ARG A 72 5.43 -16.17 11.66
N ALA A 73 5.24 -17.38 11.12
CA ALA A 73 5.26 -17.62 9.68
C ALA A 73 4.08 -16.92 9.00
N GLY A 74 2.90 -16.92 9.61
CA GLY A 74 1.76 -16.11 9.15
C GLY A 74 2.12 -14.63 8.99
N ILE A 75 2.65 -14.00 10.04
CA ILE A 75 2.96 -12.55 10.06
C ILE A 75 3.98 -12.16 8.97
N SER A 76 4.78 -13.12 8.46
CA SER A 76 5.73 -12.88 7.36
C SER A 76 5.07 -12.35 6.08
N ILE A 77 3.76 -12.55 5.91
CA ILE A 77 2.99 -11.99 4.80
C ILE A 77 3.11 -10.47 4.69
N VAL A 78 3.25 -9.78 5.83
CA VAL A 78 3.44 -8.32 5.87
C VAL A 78 4.74 -7.93 5.17
N ILE A 79 5.82 -8.67 5.45
CA ILE A 79 7.13 -8.44 4.82
C ILE A 79 7.03 -8.76 3.32
N LEU A 80 6.35 -9.85 2.96
CA LEU A 80 6.15 -10.23 1.56
C LEU A 80 5.44 -9.12 0.77
N PHE A 81 4.32 -8.60 1.27
CA PHE A 81 3.61 -7.48 0.64
C PHE A 81 4.44 -6.20 0.58
N LEU A 82 5.18 -5.89 1.64
CA LEU A 82 6.01 -4.69 1.69
C LEU A 82 7.14 -4.74 0.67
N VAL A 83 7.84 -5.88 0.57
CA VAL A 83 8.95 -6.07 -0.38
C VAL A 83 8.42 -6.13 -1.81
N SER A 84 7.32 -6.85 -2.06
CA SER A 84 6.73 -6.92 -3.40
C SER A 84 6.21 -5.57 -3.87
N GLY A 85 5.52 -4.84 -2.98
CA GLY A 85 5.04 -3.49 -3.25
C GLY A 85 6.18 -2.50 -3.46
N GLY A 86 7.21 -2.55 -2.61
CA GLY A 86 8.41 -1.73 -2.75
C GLY A 86 9.13 -1.97 -4.08
N PHE A 87 9.30 -3.23 -4.47
CA PHE A 87 9.88 -3.58 -5.76
C PHE A 87 9.02 -3.09 -6.93
N LEU A 88 7.71 -3.23 -6.86
CA LEU A 88 6.79 -2.74 -7.89
C LEU A 88 6.90 -1.22 -8.07
N LEU A 89 7.02 -0.46 -6.98
CA LEU A 89 7.16 0.99 -7.02
C LEU A 89 8.44 1.45 -7.71
N THR A 90 9.53 0.67 -7.66
CA THR A 90 10.77 1.01 -8.40
C THR A 90 10.61 1.03 -9.92
N ARG A 91 9.51 0.45 -10.44
CA ARG A 91 9.21 0.39 -11.87
C ARG A 91 8.28 1.52 -12.34
N VAL A 92 7.79 2.35 -11.43
CA VAL A 92 6.87 3.45 -11.76
C VAL A 92 7.67 4.66 -12.22
N ASP A 93 7.45 5.10 -13.46
CA ASP A 93 7.96 6.37 -13.97
C ASP A 93 6.92 7.47 -13.74
N GLU A 94 7.19 8.32 -12.74
CA GLU A 94 6.30 9.42 -12.40
C GLU A 94 6.19 10.48 -13.49
N ALA A 95 7.29 10.74 -14.21
CA ALA A 95 7.29 11.74 -15.25
C ALA A 95 6.44 11.29 -16.44
N ALA A 96 6.49 9.99 -16.78
CA ALA A 96 5.62 9.42 -17.80
C ALA A 96 4.14 9.47 -17.40
N GLY A 97 3.81 9.12 -16.15
CA GLY A 97 2.43 9.16 -15.66
C GLY A 97 1.80 10.56 -15.72
N ILE A 98 2.55 11.59 -15.32
CA ILE A 98 2.07 12.98 -15.37
C ILE A 98 1.91 13.46 -16.82
N ARG A 99 2.83 13.12 -17.73
CA ARG A 99 2.69 13.49 -19.14
C ARG A 99 1.43 12.91 -19.76
N GLN A 100 1.14 11.64 -19.48
CA GLN A 100 -0.07 10.96 -19.97
C GLN A 100 -1.35 11.62 -19.45
N ALA A 101 -1.38 12.04 -18.18
CA ALA A 101 -2.52 12.76 -17.62
C ALA A 101 -2.77 14.10 -18.36
N VAL A 102 -1.71 14.86 -18.65
CA VAL A 102 -1.80 16.13 -19.38
C VAL A 102 -2.15 15.93 -20.85
N GLU A 103 -1.63 14.88 -21.50
CA GLU A 103 -1.98 14.54 -22.89
C GLU A 103 -3.45 14.13 -23.01
N ALA A 104 -3.95 13.34 -22.07
CA ALA A 104 -5.37 12.97 -22.02
C ALA A 104 -6.28 14.19 -21.84
N GLU A 105 -5.86 15.18 -21.03
CA GLU A 105 -6.60 16.45 -20.86
C GLU A 105 -6.64 17.30 -22.15
N ARG A 106 -5.60 17.23 -22.99
CA ARG A 106 -5.51 18.03 -24.23
C ARG A 106 -6.17 17.38 -25.45
N ALA A 107 -6.41 16.06 -25.39
CA ALA A 107 -7.00 15.29 -26.48
C ALA A 107 -8.54 15.36 -26.51
N ASP A 108 -9.14 15.94 -25.47
CA ASP A 108 -10.57 16.18 -25.27
C ASP A 108 -10.91 17.66 -25.52
#